data_AF-A0A0J5GQ43-F1
#
_entry.id   AF-A0A0J5GQ43-F1
#
_cell.length_a   1.000
_cell.length_b   1.000
_cell.length_c   1.000
_cell.angle_alpha   90.00
_cell.angle_beta   90.00
_cell.angle_gamma   90.00
#
_symmetry.space_group_name_H-M   'P 1'
#
loop_
_entity.id
_entity.type
_entity.pdbx_description
1 polymer ?
#
loop_
_entity_poly.entity_id
_entity_poly.type
_entity_poly.pdbx_seq_one_letter_code
_entity_poly.pdbx_strand_id
1 'polypeptide(L)' 'MFEYDPVLYSRILTGLTLGYHVIFATIGVGIPLLIALAEWIGIKRNDEHYRLLARRWARGFVITVAIG' A
#
# COMPACT_ATOMS: atom_id res chain seq x y z
N MET A 1 19.31 7.01 -35.27
CA MET A 1 19.98 7.39 -34.01
C MET A 1 19.11 6.85 -32.89
N PHE A 2 19.50 5.73 -32.28
CA PHE A 2 18.78 5.09 -31.15
C PHE A 2 19.02 5.85 -29.82
N GLU A 3 19.82 6.91 -29.87
CA GLU A 3 20.07 7.82 -28.76
C GLU A 3 18.83 8.68 -28.51
N TYR A 4 18.22 8.52 -27.34
CA TYR A 4 17.10 9.36 -26.86
C TYR A 4 15.78 9.26 -27.62
N ASP A 5 15.41 8.05 -28.09
CA ASP A 5 14.07 7.83 -28.66
C ASP A 5 12.98 7.99 -27.56
N PRO A 6 12.12 9.02 -27.63
CA PRO A 6 11.10 9.26 -26.63
C PRO A 6 10.04 8.16 -26.59
N VAL A 7 9.80 7.43 -27.68
CA VAL A 7 8.81 6.32 -27.70
C VAL A 7 9.29 5.18 -26.82
N LEU A 8 10.57 4.82 -26.93
CA LEU A 8 11.17 3.79 -26.09
C LEU A 8 11.32 4.27 -24.64
N TYR A 9 11.85 5.48 -24.44
CA TYR A 9 12.15 5.99 -23.10
C TYR A 9 10.91 6.32 -22.29
N SER A 10 9.84 6.84 -22.90
CA SER A 10 8.57 7.05 -22.19
C SER A 10 7.97 5.73 -21.73
N ARG A 11 7.98 4.69 -22.57
CA ARG A 11 7.49 3.35 -22.19
C ARG A 11 8.25 2.79 -21.00
N ILE A 12 9.58 2.87 -21.01
CA ILE A 12 10.43 2.40 -19.92
C ILE A 12 10.17 3.22 -18.66
N LEU A 13 10.14 4.55 -18.77
CA LEU A 13 9.90 5.44 -17.64
C LEU A 13 8.54 5.16 -16.99
N THR A 14 7.47 5.12 -17.76
CA THR A 14 6.11 4.82 -17.25
C THR A 14 6.04 3.41 -16.66
N GLY A 15 6.69 2.42 -17.30
CA GLY A 15 6.76 1.06 -16.77
C GLY A 15 7.47 0.99 -15.42
N LEU A 16 8.58 1.71 -15.26
CA LEU A 16 9.34 1.77 -14.01
C LEU A 16 8.56 2.50 -12.91
N THR A 17 7.95 3.65 -13.21
CA THR A 17 7.19 4.42 -12.21
C THR A 17 5.95 3.66 -11.74
N LEU A 18 5.17 3.08 -12.65
CA LEU A 18 3.99 2.28 -12.28
C LEU A 18 4.38 0.95 -11.62
N GLY A 19 5.47 0.31 -12.07
CA GLY A 19 6.00 -0.91 -11.47
C GLY A 19 6.42 -0.72 -10.02
N TYR A 20 7.00 0.43 -9.66
CA TYR A 20 7.27 0.79 -8.28
C TYR A 20 5.97 1.15 -7.52
N HIS A 21 5.14 2.02 -8.10
CA HIS A 21 3.92 2.53 -7.47
C HIS A 21 2.93 1.42 -7.09
N VAL A 22 2.74 0.39 -7.94
CA VAL A 22 1.75 -0.67 -7.70
C VAL A 22 2.04 -1.50 -6.44
N ILE A 23 3.32 -1.62 -6.05
CA ILE A 23 3.73 -2.33 -4.82
C ILE A 23 3.13 -1.63 -3.61
N PHE A 24 3.22 -0.30 -3.55
CA PHE A 24 2.69 0.49 -2.45
C PHE A 24 1.19 0.72 -2.57
N ALA A 25 0.66 0.90 -3.78
CA ALA A 25 -0.75 1.16 -4.02
C ALA A 25 -1.65 -0.04 -3.64
N THR A 26 -1.26 -1.26 -3.99
CA THR A 26 -2.08 -2.46 -3.67
C THR A 26 -2.11 -2.76 -2.17
N ILE A 27 -0.98 -2.58 -1.48
CA ILE A 27 -0.91 -2.61 0.00
C ILE A 27 -1.75 -1.46 0.58
N GLY A 28 -1.67 -0.28 -0.05
CA GLY A 28 -2.49 0.92 0.18
C GLY A 28 -3.99 0.64 0.23
N VAL A 29 -4.49 -0.20 -0.67
CA VAL A 29 -5.93 -0.55 -0.77
C VAL A 29 -6.30 -1.71 0.15
N GLY A 30 -5.46 -2.76 0.25
CA GLY A 30 -5.78 -3.98 0.98
C GLY A 30 -5.68 -3.85 2.51
N ILE A 31 -4.62 -3.21 3.01
CA ILE A 31 -4.35 -3.11 4.46
C ILE A 31 -5.44 -2.34 5.22
N PRO A 32 -6.02 -1.22 4.74
CA PRO A 32 -7.10 -0.53 5.45
C PRO A 32 -8.32 -1.41 5.69
N LEU A 33 -8.67 -2.25 4.72
CA LEU A 33 -9.78 -3.19 4.86
C LEU A 33 -9.47 -4.23 5.95
N LEU A 34 -8.23 -4.73 6.01
CA LEU A 34 -7.79 -5.64 7.06
C LEU A 34 -7.74 -4.97 8.45
N ILE A 35 -7.32 -3.70 8.52
CA ILE A 35 -7.34 -2.90 9.76
C ILE A 35 -8.78 -2.72 10.24
N ALA A 36 -9.71 -2.35 9.35
CA ALA A 36 -11.12 -2.19 9.67
C ALA A 36 -11.75 -3.50 10.17
N LEU A 37 -11.41 -4.62 9.52
CA LEU A 37 -11.86 -5.95 9.95
C LEU A 37 -11.30 -6.33 11.32
N ALA A 38 -10.01 -6.09 11.57
CA ALA A 38 -9.37 -6.34 12.85
C ALA A 38 -10.01 -5.50 13.98
N GLU A 39 -10.24 -4.20 13.75
CA GLU A 39 -10.91 -3.35 14.73
C GLU A 39 -12.36 -3.82 14.97
N TRP A 40 -13.10 -4.19 13.92
CA TRP A 40 -14.47 -4.70 14.06
C TRP A 40 -14.54 -6.01 14.85
N ILE A 41 -13.63 -6.96 14.58
CA ILE A 41 -13.52 -8.20 15.35
C ILE A 41 -13.17 -7.90 16.81
N GLY A 42 -12.24 -6.98 17.06
CA GLY A 42 -11.85 -6.56 18.41
C GLY A 42 -13.01 -5.96 19.19
N ILE A 43 -13.84 -5.12 18.55
CA ILE A 43 -15.07 -4.58 19.16
C ILE A 43 -16.08 -5.69 19.42
N LYS A 44 -16.35 -6.55 18.43
CA LYS A 44 -17.39 -7.59 18.52
C LYS A 44 -17.06 -8.66 19.55
N ARG A 45 -15.78 -9.02 19.71
CA ARG A 45 -15.31 -10.05 20.64
C ARG A 45 -14.82 -9.47 21.98
N ASN A 46 -14.81 -8.15 22.11
CA ASN A 46 -14.20 -7.45 23.24
C ASN A 46 -12.75 -7.91 23.51
N ASP A 47 -11.97 -8.11 22.45
CA ASP A 47 -10.60 -8.61 22.50
C ASP A 47 -9.61 -7.49 22.15
N GLU A 48 -8.83 -7.07 23.14
CA GLU A 48 -7.85 -6.00 22.98
C GLU A 48 -6.71 -6.35 22.02
N HIS A 49 -6.39 -7.64 21.81
CA HIS A 49 -5.30 -8.03 20.93
C HIS A 49 -5.59 -7.67 19.47
N TYR A 50 -6.84 -7.80 19.02
CA TYR A 50 -7.23 -7.39 17.67
C TYR A 50 -7.19 -5.88 17.49
N ARG A 51 -7.53 -5.10 18.53
CA ARG A 51 -7.42 -3.63 18.51
C ARG A 51 -5.95 -3.18 18.50
N LEU A 52 -5.09 -3.87 19.24
CA LEU A 52 -3.63 -3.65 19.20
C LEU A 52 -3.06 -3.99 17.82
N LEU A 53 -3.52 -5.08 17.19
CA LEU A 53 -3.14 -5.46 15.84
C LEU A 53 -3.54 -4.39 14.81
N ALA A 54 -4.79 -3.91 14.87
CA ALA A 54 -5.29 -2.84 14.01
C ALA A 54 -4.41 -1.58 14.12
N ARG A 55 -4.07 -1.15 15.33
CA ARG A 55 -3.15 -0.02 15.57
C ARG A 55 -1.72 -0.29 15.08
N ARG A 56 -1.21 -1.52 15.26
CA ARG A 56 0.14 -1.90 14.81
C ARG A 56 0.25 -1.84 13.30
N TRP A 57 -0.75 -2.36 12.59
CA TRP A 57 -0.82 -2.27 11.12
C TRP A 57 -1.00 -0.83 10.65
N ALA A 58 -1.83 -0.02 11.32
CA ALA A 58 -2.01 1.39 10.98
C ALA A 58 -0.68 2.18 11.03
N ARG A 59 0.20 1.91 12.02
CA ARG A 59 1.52 2.57 12.10
C ARG A 59 2.41 2.27 10.90
N GLY A 60 2.48 1.02 10.45
CA GLY A 60 3.25 0.64 9.26
C GLY A 60 2.59 1.13 7.96
N PHE A 61 1.26 1.15 7.93
CA PHE A 61 0.47 1.60 6.80
C PHE A 61 0.75 3.07 6.42
N VAL A 62 0.92 3.95 7.41
CA VAL A 62 1.25 5.37 7.17
C VAL A 62 2.51 5.53 6.29
N ILE A 63 3.53 4.69 6.50
CA ILE A 63 4.77 4.75 5.70
C ILE A 63 4.48 4.31 4.26
N THR A 64 3.67 3.28 4.07
CA THR A 64 3.33 2.78 2.73
C THR A 64 2.53 3.81 1.93
N VAL A 65 1.59 4.50 2.59
CA VAL A 65 0.80 5.59 1.98
C VAL A 65 1.65 6.82 1.66
N ALA A 66 2.69 7.10 2.46
CA ALA A 66 3.57 8.22 2.17
C ALA A 66 4.45 7.99 0.93
N ILE A 67 4.75 6.74 0.60
CA ILE A 67 5.61 6.35 -0.53
C ILE A 67 4.79 6.09 -1.80
N GLY A 68 3.65 5.42 -1.66
CA GLY A 68 2.75 5.07 -2.76
C GLY A 68 2.02 6.27 -3.31
#